data_AF-A0ABD7KM19-F1
#
_entry.id   AF-A0ABD7KM19-F1
#
_cell.length_a   1.000
_cell.length_b   1.000
_cell.length_c   1.000
_cell.angle_alpha   90.00
_cell.angle_beta   90.00
_cell.angle_gamma   90.00
#
_symmetry.space_group_name_H-M   'P 1'
#
loop_
_entity.id
_entity.type
_entity.pdbx_description
1 polymer ?
#
loop_
_entity_poly.entity_id
_entity_poly.type
_entity_poly.pdbx_seq_one_letter_code
_entity_poly.pdbx_strand_id
1 'polypeptide(L)' 'MPGLVKGNTYLTPAQQVQQLTGPVNKAIVDTATFLKEQGKVPAVAADYSQYVTDRFVK' A
#
# COMPACT_ATOMS: atom_id res chain seq x y z
N MET A 1 -7.14 -22.96 9.66
CA MET A 1 -7.03 -21.73 8.85
C MET A 1 -6.64 -22.14 7.44
N PRO A 2 -7.36 -21.72 6.38
CA PRO A 2 -6.96 -22.01 5.00
C PRO A 2 -5.49 -21.63 4.82
N GLY A 3 -4.69 -22.59 4.36
CA GLY A 3 -3.24 -22.60 4.51
C GLY A 3 -2.56 -21.36 3.92
N LEU A 4 -1.71 -20.73 4.74
CA LEU A 4 -0.79 -19.70 4.30
C LEU A 4 0.09 -20.29 3.19
N VAL A 5 0.03 -19.72 1.98
CA VAL A 5 0.88 -20.15 0.87
C VAL A 5 2.35 -20.01 1.28
N LYS A 6 3.10 -21.10 1.19
CA LYS A 6 4.49 -21.20 1.66
C LYS A 6 5.36 -20.13 0.99
N GLY A 7 5.93 -19.21 1.79
CA GLY A 7 6.76 -18.09 1.32
C GLY A 7 6.09 -16.71 1.41
N ASN A 8 4.80 -16.64 1.67
CA ASN A 8 4.10 -15.37 1.84
C ASN A 8 4.09 -14.93 3.31
N THR A 9 4.35 -13.64 3.53
CA THR A 9 4.11 -12.99 4.83
C THR A 9 2.72 -12.37 4.81
N TYR A 10 1.92 -12.69 5.83
CA TYR A 10 0.60 -12.11 6.02
C TYR A 10 0.62 -11.22 7.27
N LEU A 11 -0.12 -10.13 7.20
CA LEU A 11 -0.18 -9.17 8.29
C LEU A 11 -1.23 -9.60 9.32
N THR A 12 -0.88 -9.46 10.59
CA THR A 12 -1.85 -9.46 11.68
C THR A 12 -2.72 -8.18 11.62
N PRO A 13 -3.88 -8.14 12.27
CA PRO A 13 -4.72 -6.93 12.32
C PRO A 13 -3.94 -5.68 12.81
N ALA A 14 -3.12 -5.83 13.85
CA ALA A 14 -2.28 -4.75 14.36
C ALA A 14 -1.27 -4.25 13.32
N GLN A 15 -0.67 -5.16 12.55
CA GLN A 15 0.24 -4.79 11.46
C GLN A 15 -0.50 -4.14 10.29
N GLN A 16 -1.74 -4.55 9.99
CA GLN A 16 -2.57 -3.91 8.96
C GLN A 16 -2.85 -2.44 9.33
N VAL A 17 -3.26 -2.17 10.57
CA VAL A 17 -3.46 -0.79 11.04
C VAL A 17 -2.17 0.03 10.89
N GLN A 18 -1.03 -0.49 11.36
CA GLN A 18 0.26 0.21 11.24
C GLN A 18 0.65 0.52 9.78
N GLN A 19 0.38 -0.38 8.84
CA GLN A 19 0.68 -0.15 7.43
C GLN A 19 -0.27 0.86 6.79
N LEU A 20 -1.57 0.81 7.13
CA LEU A 20 -2.60 1.64 6.52
C LEU A 20 -2.57 3.09 7.04
N THR A 21 -1.96 3.37 8.19
CA THR A 21 -1.82 4.74 8.72
C THR A 21 -0.67 5.54 8.09
N GLY A 22 0.13 4.97 7.20
CA GLY A 22 1.23 5.73 6.57
C GLY A 22 2.01 4.97 5.50
N PRO A 23 2.65 3.83 5.82
CA PRO A 23 3.51 3.10 4.89
C PRO A 23 2.89 2.80 3.51
N VAL A 24 1.60 2.44 3.46
CA VAL A 24 0.91 2.13 2.19
C VAL A 24 0.83 3.35 1.28
N ASN A 25 0.58 4.55 1.82
CA ASN A 25 0.55 5.77 1.02
C ASN A 25 1.92 6.05 0.37
N LYS A 26 3.00 5.93 1.15
CA LYS A 26 4.36 6.09 0.62
C LYS A 26 4.64 5.07 -0.48
N ALA A 27 4.26 3.81 -0.27
CA ALA A 27 4.47 2.76 -1.27
C ALA A 27 3.74 3.08 -2.59
N ILE A 28 2.54 3.64 -2.53
CA ILE A 28 1.80 4.09 -3.73
C ILE A 28 2.53 5.25 -4.41
N VAL A 29 2.99 6.26 -3.66
CA VAL A 29 3.76 7.40 -4.21
C VAL A 29 5.02 6.92 -4.92
N ASP A 30 5.82 6.06 -4.27
CA ASP A 30 7.06 5.52 -4.83
C ASP A 30 6.77 4.73 -6.12
N THR A 31 5.75 3.87 -6.09
CA THR A 31 5.36 3.04 -7.25
C THR A 31 4.87 3.90 -8.41
N ALA A 32 4.03 4.91 -8.14
CA ALA A 32 3.54 5.80 -9.18
C ALA A 32 4.69 6.60 -9.81
N THR A 33 5.63 7.08 -8.99
CA THR A 33 6.83 7.80 -9.45
C THR A 33 7.67 6.93 -10.37
N PHE A 34 7.95 5.69 -9.97
CA PHE A 34 8.65 4.72 -10.80
C PHE A 34 7.92 4.46 -12.14
N LEU A 35 6.60 4.30 -12.12
CA LEU A 35 5.81 4.11 -13.35
C LEU A 35 5.87 5.34 -14.26
N LYS A 36 5.93 6.55 -13.70
CA LYS A 36 6.08 7.79 -14.47
C LYS A 36 7.45 7.86 -15.14
N GLU A 37 8.52 7.53 -14.41
CA GLU A 37 9.89 7.45 -14.96
C GLU A 37 10.00 6.45 -16.11
N GLN A 38 9.24 5.35 -16.05
CA GLN A 38 9.14 4.36 -17.13
C GLN A 38 8.17 4.75 -18.27
N GLY A 39 7.54 5.93 -18.20
CA GLY A 39 6.57 6.39 -19.19
C GLY A 39 5.25 5.60 -19.21
N LYS A 40 4.93 4.86 -18.13
CA LYS A 40 3.70 4.05 -18.02
C LYS A 40 2.49 4.86 -17.55
N VAL A 41 2.73 5.98 -16.86
CA VAL A 41 1.71 6.94 -16.46
C VAL A 41 2.16 8.37 -16.77
N PRO A 42 1.28 9.25 -17.27
CA PRO A 42 1.68 10.60 -17.70
C PRO A 42 1.89 11.58 -16.54
N ALA A 43 1.23 11.36 -15.39
CA ALA A 43 1.29 12.22 -14.22
C ALA A 43 1.06 11.41 -12.94
N VAL A 44 1.50 11.96 -11.80
CA VAL A 44 1.37 11.35 -10.46
C VAL A 44 1.06 12.43 -9.44
N ALA A 45 0.32 12.06 -8.39
CA ALA A 45 0.11 12.91 -7.22
C ALA A 45 1.26 12.76 -6.20
N ALA A 46 1.48 13.80 -5.38
CA ALA A 46 2.42 13.75 -4.27
C ALA A 46 1.85 13.03 -3.03
N ASP A 47 0.53 12.84 -2.98
CA ASP A 47 -0.17 12.18 -1.89
C ASP A 47 -1.35 11.35 -2.43
N TYR A 48 -1.46 10.11 -1.95
CA TYR A 48 -2.52 9.16 -2.26
C TYR A 48 -3.31 8.75 -1.02
N SER A 49 -3.21 9.50 0.09
CA SER A 49 -3.92 9.23 1.36
C SER A 49 -5.44 9.04 1.17
N GLN A 50 -6.05 9.72 0.19
CA GLN A 50 -7.46 9.57 -0.17
C GLN A 50 -7.85 8.13 -0.60
N TYR A 51 -6.88 7.32 -1.04
CA TYR A 51 -7.06 5.95 -1.48
C TYR A 51 -6.69 4.91 -0.40
N VAL A 52 -6.27 5.35 0.78
CA VAL A 52 -5.84 4.48 1.89
C VAL A 52 -6.68 4.77 3.12
N THR A 53 -7.23 3.73 3.75
CA THR A 53 -8.02 3.89 4.97
C THR A 53 -7.88 2.68 5.88
N ASP A 54 -7.79 2.94 7.19
CA ASP A 54 -7.78 1.92 8.24
C ASP A 54 -9.17 1.70 8.87
N ARG A 55 -10.19 2.44 8.43
CA ARG A 55 -11.53 2.48 9.05
C ARG A 55 -12.26 1.14 9.14
N PHE A 56 -11.83 0.14 8.37
CA PHE A 56 -12.49 -1.16 8.26
C PHE A 56 -11.69 -2.31 8.90
N VAL A 57 -10.55 -2.01 9.51
CA VAL A 57 -9.66 -3.01 10.14
C VAL A 57 -9.34 -2.67 11.59
N LYS A 58 -9.96 -1.62 12.12
CA LYS A 58 -9.94 -1.27 13.54
C LYS A 58 -10.94 -2.11 14.32
#